data_AF-A0A3N0C166-F1
#
_entry.id   AF-A0A3N0C166-F1
#
_cell.length_a   1.000
_cell.length_b   1.000
_cell.length_c   1.000
_cell.angle_alpha   90.00
_cell.angle_beta   90.00
_cell.angle_gamma   90.00
#
_symmetry.space_group_name_H-M   'P 1'
#
loop_
_entity.id
_entity.type
_entity.pdbx_description
1 polymer ?
#
loop_
_entity_poly.entity_id
_entity_poly.type
_entity_poly.pdbx_seq_one_letter_code
_entity_poly.pdbx_strand_id
1 'polypeptide(L)' 'MIITYSEALFKTLKYGPEFPERFASVHDAEAFISGFVDWYNHHRLHSGIGFHTPANVHYGHAAGVWAAAEISDSGPSYR' A
#
# COMPACT_ATOMS: atom_id res chain seq x y z
N MET A 1 12.29 -4.38 2.36
CA MET A 1 10.86 -4.68 2.60
C MET A 1 10.23 -3.43 3.19
N ILE A 2 9.37 -2.72 2.44
CA ILE A 2 8.40 -1.84 3.11
C ILE A 2 7.00 -2.10 2.62
N ILE A 3 6.24 -2.63 3.58
CA ILE A 3 4.80 -2.81 3.59
C ILE A 3 4.32 -1.90 4.72
N THR A 4 3.81 -0.72 4.35
CA THR A 4 3.07 0.15 5.25
C THR A 4 1.61 -0.27 5.16
N TYR A 5 1.03 -0.67 6.30
CA TYR A 5 -0.31 -1.25 6.46
C TYR A 5 -0.47 -2.71 5.96
N SER A 6 0.13 -3.64 6.72
CA SER A 6 0.08 -5.09 6.48
C SER A 6 -1.36 -5.62 6.39
N GLU A 7 -2.32 -5.02 7.09
CA GLU A 7 -3.73 -5.40 7.04
C GLU A 7 -4.35 -5.19 5.64
N ALA A 8 -4.19 -4.03 4.99
CA ALA A 8 -4.68 -3.89 3.61
C ALA A 8 -3.92 -4.79 2.64
N LEU A 9 -2.65 -5.07 2.89
CA LEU A 9 -1.90 -6.01 2.08
C LEU A 9 -2.54 -7.39 2.13
N PHE A 10 -2.76 -7.93 3.32
CA PHE A 10 -3.41 -9.24 3.48
C PHE A 10 -4.83 -9.25 2.93
N LYS A 11 -5.58 -8.15 3.08
CA LYS A 11 -6.90 -8.01 2.47
C LYS A 11 -6.82 -8.04 0.94
N THR A 12 -5.90 -7.29 0.34
CA THR A 12 -5.71 -7.25 -1.12
C THR A 12 -5.26 -8.61 -1.66
N LEU A 13 -4.40 -9.31 -0.91
CA LEU A 13 -3.93 -10.64 -1.25
C LEU A 13 -5.06 -11.67 -1.21
N LYS A 14 -5.86 -11.69 -0.13
CA LYS A 14 -6.93 -12.69 0.07
C LYS A 14 -8.13 -12.51 -0.87
N TYR A 15 -8.44 -11.27 -1.23
CA TYR A 15 -9.62 -10.96 -2.05
C TYR A 15 -9.26 -10.53 -3.48
N GLY A 16 -7.99 -10.62 -3.85
CA GLY A 16 -7.53 -10.36 -5.21
C GLY A 16 -7.93 -11.51 -6.15
N PRO A 17 -8.32 -11.23 -7.40
CA PRO A 17 -8.76 -12.25 -8.35
C PRO A 17 -7.65 -13.23 -8.78
N GLU A 18 -6.39 -12.90 -8.50
CA GLU A 18 -5.21 -13.64 -8.96
C GLU A 18 -4.62 -14.58 -7.90
N PHE A 19 -5.16 -14.61 -6.66
CA PHE A 19 -4.63 -15.51 -5.64
C PHE A 19 -5.00 -16.97 -5.95
N PRO A 20 -4.02 -17.86 -6.17
CA PRO A 20 -4.32 -19.22 -6.57
C PRO A 20 -4.87 -20.05 -5.42
N GLU A 21 -5.80 -20.97 -5.72
CA GLU A 21 -6.32 -21.92 -4.72
C GLU A 21 -5.21 -22.86 -4.22
N ARG A 22 -4.23 -23.19 -5.09
CA ARG A 22 -3.07 -24.02 -4.78
C ARG A 22 -1.85 -23.57 -5.59
N PHE A 23 -0.67 -23.63 -4.97
CA PHE A 23 0.61 -23.52 -5.66
C PHE A 23 1.13 -24.92 -6.02
N ALA A 24 1.74 -25.07 -7.20
CA ALA A 24 2.32 -26.34 -7.64
C ALA A 24 3.62 -26.68 -6.89
N SER A 25 4.35 -25.68 -6.43
CA SER A 25 5.55 -25.82 -5.61
C SER A 25 5.77 -24.62 -4.68
N VAL A 26 6.71 -24.77 -3.73
CA VAL A 26 7.16 -23.65 -2.89
C VAL A 26 7.78 -22.54 -3.74
N HIS A 27 8.51 -22.91 -4.80
CA HIS A 27 9.12 -21.93 -5.70
C HIS A 27 8.08 -21.09 -6.44
N ASP A 28 6.98 -21.71 -6.87
CA ASP A 28 5.87 -20.98 -7.50
C ASP A 28 5.19 -20.02 -6.51
N ALA A 29 5.06 -20.44 -5.25
CA ALA A 29 4.54 -19.57 -4.19
C ALA A 29 5.47 -18.38 -3.93
N GLU A 30 6.78 -18.60 -3.88
CA GLU A 30 7.77 -17.53 -3.71
C GLU A 30 7.75 -16.54 -4.88
N ALA A 31 7.73 -17.05 -6.12
CA ALA A 31 7.66 -16.21 -7.31
C ALA A 31 6.39 -15.35 -7.33
N PHE A 32 5.24 -15.95 -7.01
CA PHE A 32 3.97 -15.23 -6.90
C PHE A 32 4.00 -14.15 -5.82
N ILE A 33 4.43 -14.49 -4.61
CA ILE A 33 4.50 -13.53 -3.50
C ILE A 33 5.49 -12.42 -3.80
N SER A 34 6.65 -12.73 -4.41
CA SER A 34 7.62 -11.72 -4.82
C SER A 34 7.04 -10.75 -5.84
N GLY A 35 6.36 -11.25 -6.88
CA GLY A 35 5.71 -10.41 -7.88
C GLY A 35 4.58 -9.55 -7.29
N PHE A 36 3.77 -10.15 -6.40
CA PHE A 36 2.72 -9.42 -5.71
C PHE A 36 3.26 -8.29 -4.82
N VAL A 37 4.31 -8.56 -4.04
CA VAL A 37 4.94 -7.56 -3.16
C VAL A 37 5.57 -6.43 -3.98
N ASP A 38 6.21 -6.74 -5.11
CA ASP A 38 6.74 -5.72 -6.02
C ASP A 38 5.62 -4.84 -6.59
N TRP A 39 4.56 -5.44 -7.12
CA TRP A 39 3.39 -4.71 -7.61
C TRP A 39 2.75 -3.84 -6.52
N TYR A 40 2.55 -4.38 -5.32
CA TYR A 40 1.92 -3.68 -4.21
C TYR A 40 2.71 -2.43 -3.79
N ASN A 41 4.05 -2.53 -3.79
CA ASN A 41 4.95 -1.48 -3.33
C ASN A 41 5.24 -0.42 -4.40
N HIS A 42 5.31 -0.82 -5.67
CA HIS A 42 5.82 0.05 -6.74
C HIS A 42 4.76 0.48 -7.74
N HIS A 43 3.63 -0.22 -7.84
CA HIS A 43 2.65 -0.01 -8.91
C HIS A 43 1.24 0.30 -8.39
N ARG A 44 0.86 -0.25 -7.23
CA ARG A 44 -0.47 -0.02 -6.65
C ARG A 44 -0.54 1.37 -5.99
N LEU A 45 -1.52 2.17 -6.39
CA LEU A 45 -1.85 3.44 -5.73
C LEU A 45 -2.78 3.18 -4.55
N HIS A 46 -2.50 3.79 -3.40
CA HIS A 46 -3.25 3.56 -2.17
C HIS A 46 -3.97 4.83 -1.75
N SER A 47 -5.30 4.78 -1.71
CA SER A 47 -6.14 5.92 -1.32
C SER A 47 -5.83 6.42 0.10
N GLY A 48 -5.45 5.54 1.02
CA GLY A 48 -5.06 5.88 2.40
C GLY A 48 -3.79 6.73 2.52
N ILE A 49 -3.02 6.88 1.44
CA ILE A 49 -1.81 7.73 1.37
C ILE A 49 -1.86 8.67 0.16
N GLY A 50 -3.06 9.18 -0.16
CA GLY A 50 -3.22 10.19 -1.21
C GLY A 50 -2.99 9.68 -2.64
N PHE A 51 -3.26 8.39 -2.90
CA PHE A 51 -3.00 7.73 -4.18
C PHE A 51 -1.51 7.68 -4.57
N HIS A 52 -0.61 7.62 -3.59
CA HIS A 52 0.79 7.28 -3.81
C HIS A 52 1.04 5.77 -3.65
N THR A 53 2.17 5.31 -4.18
CA THR A 53 2.67 3.95 -3.93
C THR A 53 3.40 3.93 -2.58
N PRO A 54 3.47 2.78 -1.89
CA PRO A 54 4.21 2.65 -0.63
C PRO A 54 5.69 2.98 -0.81
N ALA A 55 6.28 2.62 -1.95
CA ALA A 55 7.64 3.00 -2.30
C ALA A 55 7.78 4.52 -2.44
N ASN A 56 6.85 5.21 -3.13
CA ASN A 56 6.90 6.67 -3.27
C ASN A 56 6.81 7.39 -1.93
N VAL A 57 5.94 6.91 -1.02
CA VAL A 57 5.87 7.45 0.33
C VAL A 57 7.10 7.09 1.14
N HIS A 58 7.61 5.86 1.05
CA HIS A 58 8.77 5.48 1.83
C HIS A 58 10.04 6.23 1.41
N TYR A 59 10.33 6.28 0.11
CA TYR A 59 11.50 6.97 -0.44
C TYR A 59 11.32 8.49 -0.48
N GLY A 60 10.09 9.00 -0.50
CA GLY A 60 9.76 10.44 -0.45
C GLY A 60 9.49 11.00 0.94
N HIS A 61 9.26 10.15 1.96
CA HIS A 61 8.88 10.57 3.31
C HIS A 61 9.50 9.75 4.44
N ALA A 62 10.82 9.85 4.58
CA ALA A 62 11.36 10.02 5.94
C ALA A 62 11.09 11.43 6.49
N ALA A 63 10.66 12.38 5.64
CA ALA A 63 10.26 13.73 6.03
C ALA A 63 8.95 14.13 5.32
N GLY A 64 7.85 14.32 6.06
CA GLY A 64 6.80 15.24 5.60
C GLY A 64 5.42 14.72 5.20
N VAL A 65 4.98 13.49 5.50
CA VAL A 65 3.53 13.15 5.30
C VAL A 65 2.68 13.82 6.39
N TRP A 66 3.27 14.16 7.53
CA TRP A 66 2.52 14.58 8.72
C TRP A 66 2.37 16.11 8.81
N ALA A 67 3.07 16.90 8.00
CA ALA A 67 3.00 18.37 8.06
C ALA A 67 1.72 18.96 7.39
N ALA A 68 0.96 18.16 6.64
CA ALA A 68 -0.28 18.62 6.02
C ALA A 68 -1.53 18.39 6.89
N ALA A 69 -1.42 17.63 7.98
CA ALA A 69 -2.55 17.36 8.89
C ALA A 69 -2.74 18.45 9.97
N GLU A 70 -1.78 19.36 10.14
CA GLU A 70 -1.80 20.40 11.19
C GLU A 70 -2.21 21.80 10.69
N ILE A 71 -2.54 21.97 9.40
CA ILE A 71 -3.02 23.26 8.86
C ILE A 71 -4.37 23.08 8.16
N SER A 72 -5.34 22.49 8.85
CA SER A 72 -6.74 22.47 8.40
C SER A 72 -7.74 22.40 9.57
N ASP A 73 -7.44 23.03 10.72
CA ASP A 73 -8.44 23.27 11.78
C ASP A 73 -9.10 24.65 11.70
N SER A 74 -9.06 25.30 10.53
CA SER A 74 -9.86 26.49 10.25
C SER A 74 -10.88 26.18 9.16
N GLY A 75 -11.83 25.29 9.47
CA GLY A 75 -13.01 25.06 8.63
C GLY A 75 -13.92 26.30 8.59
N PRO A 76 -14.62 26.59 7.48
CA PRO A 76 -15.49 27.76 7.41
C PRO A 76 -16.76 27.52 8.25
N SER A 77 -17.05 28.49 9.12
CA SER A 77 -18.34 28.62 9.81
C SER A 77 -19.45 28.78 8.78
N TYR A 78 -20.32 27.77 8.68
CA TYR A 78 -21.59 27.94 8.01
C TYR A 78 -22.60 28.49 9.02
N ARG A 79 -23.03 29.73 8.81
CA ARG A 79 -24.28 30.26 9.38
C ARG A 79 -25.44 29.92 8.47
#